data_AF-A0A2E9P599-F1
#
_entry.id   AF-A0A2E9P599-F1
#
_cell.length_a   1.000
_cell.length_b   1.000
_cell.length_c   1.000
_cell.angle_alpha   90.00
_cell.angle_beta   90.00
_cell.angle_gamma   90.00
#
_symmetry.space_group_name_H-M   'P 1'
#
loop_
_entity.id
_entity.type
_entity.pdbx_description
1 polymer ?
#
loop_
_entity_poly.entity_id
_entity_poly.type
_entity_poly.pdbx_seq_one_letter_code
_entity_poly.pdbx_strand_id
1 'polypeptide(L)'
;MGNRTIFWLVWAIAVVPMLAALTMYFGQIGLPKGRTHHGTLAESGTQYFHIGLPAPSDPAKWQVVLSSAENCLPCASFSEGLENFHIALGREKDRVAVKEIQADNLTMTEPSIWIIDPLGNVVLRFEPEINPTLILRDLKKLLKLSKVG
;
A
#
# COMPACT_ATOMS: atom_id res chain seq x y z
N MET A 1 21.71 6.24 54.38
CA MET A 1 21.79 7.03 53.13
C MET A 1 22.14 8.48 53.47
N GLY A 2 23.09 9.10 52.79
CA GLY A 2 23.43 10.50 53.01
C GLY A 2 22.47 11.44 52.26
N ASN A 3 22.31 12.69 52.73
CA ASN A 3 21.45 13.66 52.06
C ASN A 3 21.83 13.90 50.59
N ARG A 4 23.12 13.75 50.27
CA ARG A 4 23.66 13.82 48.90
C ARG A 4 23.15 12.68 48.00
N THR A 5 22.95 11.47 48.54
CA THR A 5 22.43 10.35 47.73
C THR A 5 20.94 10.52 47.43
N ILE A 6 20.18 11.11 48.36
CA ILE A 6 18.74 11.39 48.16
C ILE A 6 18.56 12.44 47.06
N PHE A 7 19.35 13.52 47.08
CA PHE A 7 19.30 14.57 46.05
C PHE A 7 19.51 14.02 44.62
N TRP A 8 20.52 13.17 44.42
CA TRP A 8 20.79 12.59 43.10
C TRP A 8 19.74 11.58 42.65
N LEU A 9 19.13 10.82 43.57
CA LEU A 9 18.04 9.90 43.24
C LEU A 9 16.78 10.63 42.74
N VAL A 10 16.44 11.77 43.35
CA VAL A 10 15.30 12.58 42.92
C VAL A 10 15.52 13.13 41.51
N TRP A 11 16.72 13.65 41.22
CA TRP A 11 17.07 14.11 39.87
C TRP A 11 17.13 12.98 38.85
N ALA A 12 17.63 11.81 39.23
CA ALA A 12 17.70 10.65 38.35
C ALA A 12 16.32 10.20 37.88
N ILE A 13 15.30 10.22 38.75
CA ILE A 13 13.92 9.86 38.38
C ILE A 13 13.37 10.74 37.26
N ALA A 14 13.71 12.03 37.22
CA ALA A 14 13.25 12.94 36.18
C ALA A 14 14.12 12.90 34.91
N VAL A 15 15.44 12.87 35.08
CA VAL A 15 16.39 13.04 33.96
C VAL A 15 16.61 11.75 33.16
N VAL A 16 16.61 10.59 33.83
CA VAL A 16 16.84 9.30 33.16
C VAL A 16 15.80 8.99 32.08
N PRO A 17 14.47 9.06 32.33
CA PRO A 17 13.48 8.78 31.28
C PRO A 17 13.52 9.81 30.14
N MET A 18 13.82 11.09 30.43
CA MET A 18 13.94 12.13 29.41
C MET A 18 15.14 11.88 28.49
N LEU A 19 16.30 11.54 29.05
CA LEU A 19 17.48 11.17 28.26
C LEU A 19 17.26 9.85 27.51
N ALA A 20 16.60 8.86 28.11
CA ALA A 20 16.27 7.62 27.43
C ALA A 20 15.33 7.84 26.22
N ALA A 21 14.33 8.71 26.36
CA ALA A 21 13.47 9.08 25.23
C ALA A 21 14.26 9.81 24.14
N LEU A 22 15.17 10.73 24.52
CA LEU A 22 16.03 11.45 23.58
C LEU A 22 16.95 10.50 22.79
N THR A 23 17.56 9.53 23.46
CA THR A 23 18.43 8.53 22.81
C THR A 23 17.64 7.55 21.96
N MET A 24 16.43 7.14 22.37
CA MET A 24 15.55 6.33 21.52
C MET A 24 15.11 7.10 20.26
N TYR A 25 14.77 8.39 20.40
CA TYR A 25 14.33 9.23 19.28
C TYR A 25 15.46 9.50 18.28
N PHE A 26 16.62 10.01 18.73
CA PHE A 26 17.72 10.33 17.81
C PHE A 26 18.51 9.10 17.38
N GLY A 27 18.69 8.13 18.28
CA GLY A 27 19.37 6.88 17.97
C GLY A 27 18.52 5.91 17.15
N GLN A 28 17.21 6.18 17.00
CA GLN A 28 16.26 5.29 16.34
C GLN A 28 16.29 3.86 16.91
N ILE A 29 16.59 3.72 18.21
CA ILE A 29 16.73 2.45 18.93
C ILE A 29 15.35 2.04 19.44
N GLY A 30 14.88 0.84 19.07
CA GLY A 30 13.58 0.31 19.52
C GLY A 30 12.35 0.86 18.78
N LEU A 31 12.54 1.69 17.75
CA LEU A 31 11.45 2.11 16.86
C LEU A 31 11.26 1.07 15.73
N PRO A 32 10.08 0.44 15.60
CA PRO A 32 9.81 -0.47 14.50
C PRO A 32 9.77 0.32 13.18
N LYS A 33 10.78 0.08 12.33
CA LYS A 33 10.88 0.72 11.00
C LYS A 33 9.96 0.11 9.94
N GLY A 34 9.10 -0.82 10.33
CA GLY A 34 8.27 -1.59 9.40
C GLY A 34 7.03 -0.82 8.97
N ARG A 35 7.02 -0.34 7.72
CA ARG A 35 5.76 -0.07 7.02
C ARG A 35 5.14 -1.42 6.67
N THR A 36 3.92 -1.69 7.15
CA THR A 36 3.19 -2.93 6.88
C THR A 36 2.44 -2.88 5.53
N HIS A 37 2.54 -1.76 4.81
CA HIS A 37 1.95 -1.51 3.51
C HIS A 37 3.03 -1.54 2.42
N HIS A 38 2.75 -2.26 1.34
CA HIS A 38 3.71 -2.46 0.24
C HIS A 38 3.41 -1.56 -0.96
N GLY A 39 2.17 -1.05 -1.05
CA GLY A 39 1.75 -0.09 -2.06
C GLY A 39 1.79 1.35 -1.54
N THR A 40 1.92 2.29 -2.46
CA THR A 40 1.77 3.72 -2.19
C THR A 40 0.29 4.10 -2.27
N LEU A 41 -0.16 4.93 -1.33
CA LEU A 41 -1.50 5.49 -1.38
C LEU A 41 -1.55 6.51 -2.51
N ALA A 42 -2.54 6.39 -3.38
CA ALA A 42 -2.84 7.45 -4.32
C ALA A 42 -3.30 8.71 -3.55
N GLU A 43 -3.09 9.87 -4.14
CA GLU A 43 -3.51 11.12 -3.52
C GLU A 43 -5.03 11.10 -3.24
N SER A 44 -5.44 11.57 -2.07
CA SER A 44 -6.83 11.47 -1.63
C SER A 44 -7.75 12.21 -2.61
N GLY A 45 -8.76 11.51 -3.14
CA GLY A 45 -9.68 12.07 -4.13
C GLY A 45 -9.21 11.93 -5.59
N THR A 46 -8.12 11.20 -5.87
CA THR A 46 -7.73 10.90 -7.24
C THR A 46 -8.76 9.99 -7.89
N GLN A 47 -9.44 10.50 -8.92
CA GLN A 47 -10.42 9.74 -9.70
C GLN A 47 -9.76 9.07 -10.90
N TYR A 48 -10.30 7.92 -11.32
CA TYR A 48 -9.78 7.12 -12.44
C TYR A 48 -9.54 7.94 -13.73
N PHE A 49 -10.44 8.89 -14.04
CA PHE A 49 -10.37 9.66 -15.28
C PHE A 49 -9.23 10.69 -15.32
N HIS A 50 -8.74 11.17 -14.17
CA HIS A 50 -7.59 12.10 -14.15
C HIS A 50 -6.30 11.41 -14.60
N ILE A 51 -6.20 10.10 -14.39
CA ILE A 51 -5.03 9.30 -14.76
C ILE A 51 -5.21 8.66 -16.15
N GLY A 52 -6.44 8.63 -16.68
CA GLY A 52 -6.78 7.93 -17.92
C GLY A 52 -7.09 6.44 -17.73
N LEU A 53 -7.40 6.02 -16.49
CA LEU A 53 -7.74 4.63 -16.18
C LEU A 53 -9.14 4.26 -16.72
N PRO A 54 -9.43 2.98 -16.95
CA PRO A 54 -10.74 2.54 -17.41
C PRO A 54 -11.82 2.81 -16.36
N ALA A 55 -13.05 3.02 -16.82
CA ALA A 55 -14.19 3.19 -15.92
C ALA A 55 -14.43 1.93 -15.05
N PRO A 56 -14.98 2.12 -13.84
CA PRO A 56 -15.49 1.04 -13.01
C PRO A 56 -16.43 0.10 -13.79
N SER A 57 -16.41 -1.18 -13.44
CA SER A 57 -17.20 -2.20 -14.12
C SER A 57 -18.68 -2.00 -13.79
N ASP A 58 -19.57 -2.47 -14.65
CA ASP A 58 -21.00 -2.62 -14.35
C ASP A 58 -21.32 -4.13 -14.26
N PRO A 59 -21.65 -4.68 -13.07
CA PRO A 59 -21.89 -3.99 -11.80
C PRO A 59 -20.61 -3.48 -11.12
N ALA A 60 -20.77 -2.48 -10.26
CA ALA A 60 -19.69 -1.80 -9.55
C ALA A 60 -18.88 -2.79 -8.70
N LYS A 61 -17.64 -3.04 -9.13
CA LYS A 61 -16.67 -3.95 -8.49
C LYS A 61 -15.35 -3.23 -8.30
N TRP A 62 -14.56 -3.70 -7.34
CA TRP A 62 -13.17 -3.28 -7.22
C TRP A 62 -12.43 -3.66 -8.49
N GLN A 63 -11.48 -2.84 -8.92
CA GLN A 63 -10.69 -3.12 -10.11
C GLN A 63 -9.20 -3.10 -9.79
N VAL A 64 -8.49 -4.10 -10.31
CA VAL A 64 -7.03 -4.13 -10.37
C VAL A 64 -6.65 -3.89 -11.82
N VAL A 65 -6.01 -2.77 -12.09
CA VAL A 65 -5.63 -2.35 -13.44
C VAL A 65 -4.11 -2.37 -13.56
N LEU A 66 -3.58 -3.25 -14.41
CA LEU A 66 -2.17 -3.22 -14.79
C LEU A 66 -1.98 -2.22 -15.95
N SER A 67 -1.18 -1.19 -15.75
CA SER A 67 -0.68 -0.35 -16.84
C SER A 67 0.67 -0.87 -17.32
N SER A 68 0.68 -1.59 -18.45
CA SER A 68 1.89 -2.14 -19.06
C SER A 68 2.51 -1.16 -20.05
N ALA A 69 3.82 -0.97 -19.97
CA ALA A 69 4.59 -0.14 -20.91
C ALA A 69 5.38 -1.03 -21.89
N GLU A 70 5.69 -0.51 -23.08
CA GLU A 70 6.57 -1.21 -24.01
C GLU A 70 7.95 -1.47 -23.36
N ASN A 71 8.44 -2.71 -23.47
CA ASN A 71 9.69 -3.20 -22.85
C ASN A 71 9.68 -3.38 -21.31
N CYS A 72 8.51 -3.46 -20.68
CA CYS A 72 8.42 -3.78 -19.25
C CYS A 72 8.47 -5.31 -19.00
N LEU A 73 9.66 -5.84 -18.69
CA LEU A 73 9.83 -7.26 -18.29
C LEU A 73 9.01 -7.67 -17.04
N PRO A 74 8.95 -6.87 -15.96
CA PRO A 74 8.13 -7.20 -14.78
C PRO A 74 6.62 -7.19 -15.08
N CYS A 75 6.17 -6.40 -16.04
CA CYS A 75 4.76 -6.36 -16.43
C CYS A 75 4.34 -7.65 -17.13
N ALA A 76 5.21 -8.23 -17.95
CA ALA A 76 4.94 -9.48 -18.65
C ALA A 76 4.74 -10.65 -17.66
N SER A 77 5.62 -10.77 -16.66
CA SER A 77 5.50 -11.83 -15.65
C SER A 77 4.25 -11.66 -14.76
N PHE A 78 3.85 -10.42 -14.47
CA PHE A 78 2.61 -10.15 -13.74
C PHE A 78 1.36 -10.42 -14.61
N SER A 79 1.39 -10.05 -15.89
CA SER A 79 0.31 -10.29 -16.85
C SER A 79 0.05 -11.79 -17.04
N GLU A 80 1.09 -12.61 -17.17
CA GLU A 80 0.96 -14.08 -17.20
C GLU A 80 0.37 -14.63 -15.88
N GLY A 81 0.76 -14.05 -14.75
CA GLY A 81 0.27 -14.41 -13.43
C GLY A 81 -1.12 -13.84 -13.07
N LEU A 82 -1.74 -13.06 -13.95
CA LEU A 82 -2.92 -12.25 -13.63
C LEU A 82 -4.16 -13.10 -13.33
N GLU A 83 -4.33 -14.21 -14.06
CA GLU A 83 -5.42 -15.15 -13.81
C GLU A 83 -5.23 -15.88 -12.47
N ASN A 84 -4.01 -16.35 -12.21
CA ASN A 84 -3.66 -17.00 -10.93
C ASN A 84 -3.84 -16.02 -9.76
N PHE A 85 -3.47 -14.75 -9.94
CA PHE A 85 -3.72 -13.69 -8.97
C PHE A 85 -5.21 -13.53 -8.69
N HIS A 86 -6.03 -13.49 -9.74
CA HIS A 86 -7.48 -13.38 -9.63
C HIS A 86 -8.09 -14.59 -8.90
N ILE A 87 -7.62 -15.81 -9.17
CA ILE A 87 -8.04 -17.03 -8.47
C ILE A 87 -7.61 -17.00 -6.98
N ALA A 88 -6.39 -16.55 -6.70
CA ALA A 88 -5.83 -16.48 -5.35
C ALA A 88 -6.56 -15.51 -4.40
N LEU A 89 -7.43 -14.63 -4.93
CA LEU A 89 -8.34 -13.82 -4.12
C LEU A 89 -9.39 -14.66 -3.38
N GLY A 90 -9.70 -15.87 -3.86
CA GLY A 90 -10.61 -16.81 -3.20
C GLY A 90 -12.03 -16.25 -3.12
N ARG A 91 -12.58 -16.16 -1.90
CA ARG A 91 -13.96 -15.66 -1.66
C ARG A 91 -14.21 -14.25 -2.22
N GLU A 92 -13.16 -13.43 -2.26
CA GLU A 92 -13.27 -12.04 -2.71
C GLU A 92 -13.10 -11.89 -4.23
N LYS A 93 -12.87 -12.99 -4.97
CA LYS A 93 -12.67 -12.99 -6.42
C LYS A 93 -13.81 -12.29 -7.15
N ASP A 94 -15.06 -12.59 -6.79
CA ASP A 94 -16.23 -12.04 -7.48
C ASP A 94 -16.41 -10.53 -7.31
N ARG A 95 -15.79 -9.95 -6.27
CA ARG A 95 -15.83 -8.51 -5.95
C ARG A 95 -14.75 -7.72 -6.68
N VAL A 96 -13.80 -8.40 -7.33
CA VAL A 96 -12.64 -7.76 -7.98
C VAL A 96 -12.61 -8.14 -9.47
N ALA A 97 -12.61 -7.15 -10.34
CA ALA A 97 -12.29 -7.32 -11.75
C ALA A 97 -10.82 -6.98 -11.99
N VAL A 98 -10.15 -7.72 -12.88
CA VAL A 98 -8.76 -7.46 -13.24
C VAL A 98 -8.70 -7.07 -14.72
N LYS A 99 -7.97 -6.01 -15.04
CA LYS A 99 -7.85 -5.46 -16.40
C LYS A 99 -6.41 -5.08 -16.68
N GLU A 100 -5.99 -5.21 -17.93
CA GLU A 100 -4.70 -4.73 -18.41
C GLU A 100 -4.92 -3.65 -19.47
N ILE A 101 -4.11 -2.59 -19.41
CA ILE A 101 -4.13 -1.45 -20.33
C ILE A 101 -2.69 -1.04 -20.67
N GLN A 102 -2.51 -0.33 -21.79
CA GLN A 102 -1.21 0.27 -22.12
C GLN A 102 -0.99 1.59 -21.39
N ALA A 103 0.20 1.75 -20.80
CA ALA A 103 0.60 2.93 -20.03
C ALA A 103 0.75 4.20 -20.89
N ASP A 104 0.96 4.04 -22.19
CA ASP A 104 1.14 5.17 -23.13
C ASP A 104 -0.11 6.06 -23.27
N ASN A 105 -1.27 5.54 -22.88
CA ASN A 105 -2.55 6.28 -22.89
C ASN A 105 -2.85 6.98 -21.55
N LEU A 106 -1.94 6.92 -20.56
CA LEU A 106 -2.12 7.51 -19.24
C LEU A 106 -1.33 8.82 -19.11
N THR A 107 -1.79 9.73 -18.25
CA THR A 107 -0.99 10.90 -17.85
C THR A 107 0.28 10.50 -17.11
N MET A 108 0.30 9.29 -16.53
CA MET A 108 1.48 8.66 -15.95
C MET A 108 1.89 7.45 -16.79
N THR A 109 2.89 7.63 -17.64
CA THR A 109 3.44 6.61 -18.56
C THR A 109 4.26 5.54 -17.84
N GLU A 110 4.46 5.66 -16.53
CA GLU A 110 5.18 4.67 -15.76
C GLU A 110 4.35 3.38 -15.59
N PRO A 111 4.93 2.21 -15.84
CA PRO A 111 4.23 0.95 -15.65
C PRO A 111 3.89 0.76 -14.16
N SER A 112 2.64 0.39 -13.87
CA SER A 112 2.12 0.36 -12.50
C SER A 112 0.88 -0.50 -12.37
N ILE A 113 0.62 -0.95 -11.15
CA ILE A 113 -0.60 -1.69 -10.82
C ILE A 113 -1.47 -0.77 -9.95
N TRP A 114 -2.66 -0.46 -10.45
CA TRP A 114 -3.62 0.45 -9.83
C TRP A 114 -4.76 -0.32 -9.21
N ILE A 115 -5.17 0.08 -8.00
CA ILE A 115 -6.36 -0.45 -7.34
C ILE A 115 -7.42 0.65 -7.28
N ILE A 116 -8.56 0.38 -7.90
CA ILE A 116 -9.69 1.29 -8.02
C ILE A 116 -10.86 0.69 -7.25
N ASP A 117 -11.56 1.53 -6.48
CA ASP A 117 -12.77 1.14 -5.78
C ASP A 117 -14.00 1.11 -6.72
N PRO A 118 -15.15 0.56 -6.29
CA PRO A 118 -16.37 0.53 -7.09
C PRO A 118 -16.95 1.91 -7.43
N LEU A 119 -16.50 2.98 -6.74
CA LEU A 119 -16.92 4.35 -6.96
C LEU A 119 -16.01 5.11 -7.93
N GLY A 120 -14.91 4.49 -8.39
CA GLY A 120 -13.93 5.09 -9.29
C GLY A 120 -12.79 5.86 -8.61
N ASN A 121 -12.62 5.71 -7.31
CA ASN A 121 -11.47 6.28 -6.59
C ASN A 121 -10.26 5.38 -6.74
N VAL A 122 -9.11 5.97 -7.04
CA VAL A 122 -7.82 5.28 -7.03
C VAL A 122 -7.32 5.26 -5.60
N VAL A 123 -7.08 4.06 -5.06
CA VAL A 123 -6.76 3.87 -3.63
C VAL A 123 -5.28 3.53 -3.43
N LEU A 124 -4.77 2.59 -4.22
CA LEU A 124 -3.38 2.13 -4.12
C LEU A 124 -2.72 2.05 -5.49
N ARG A 125 -1.41 2.28 -5.48
CA ARG A 125 -0.49 2.04 -6.59
C ARG A 125 0.62 1.10 -6.12
N PHE A 126 1.01 0.17 -6.99
CA PHE A 126 2.17 -0.70 -6.79
C PHE A 126 3.07 -0.64 -8.02
N GLU A 127 4.36 -0.84 -7.78
CA GLU A 127 5.33 -1.06 -8.84
C GLU A 127 5.18 -2.49 -9.39
N PRO A 128 5.39 -2.70 -10.70
CA PRO A 128 5.18 -4.00 -11.35
C PRO A 128 6.20 -5.07 -10.91
N GLU A 129 7.31 -4.67 -10.28
CA GLU A 129 8.33 -5.59 -9.73
C GLU A 129 7.94 -6.19 -8.37
N ILE A 130 6.93 -5.65 -7.69
CA ILE A 130 6.51 -6.13 -6.37
C ILE A 130 5.95 -7.55 -6.44
N ASN A 131 6.29 -8.37 -5.44
CA ASN A 131 5.76 -9.72 -5.31
C ASN A 131 4.20 -9.70 -5.26
N PRO A 132 3.50 -10.43 -6.15
CA PRO A 132 2.04 -10.43 -6.23
C PRO A 132 1.34 -10.81 -4.92
N THR A 133 1.98 -11.62 -4.08
CA THR A 133 1.44 -12.04 -2.77
C THR A 133 1.29 -10.86 -1.82
N LEU A 134 2.17 -9.85 -1.91
CA LEU A 134 2.10 -8.64 -1.09
C LEU A 134 0.90 -7.79 -1.49
N ILE A 135 0.66 -7.67 -2.80
CA ILE A 135 -0.53 -7.01 -3.36
C ILE A 135 -1.80 -7.72 -2.91
N LEU A 136 -1.86 -9.05 -3.03
CA LEU A 136 -2.99 -9.86 -2.57
C LEU A 136 -3.28 -9.65 -1.07
N ARG A 137 -2.23 -9.59 -0.24
CA ARG A 137 -2.37 -9.41 1.19
C ARG A 137 -2.97 -8.05 1.53
N ASP A 138 -2.51 -6.98 0.89
CA ASP A 138 -3.00 -5.63 1.17
C ASP A 138 -4.40 -5.42 0.56
N LEU A 139 -4.67 -5.95 -0.64
CA LEU A 139 -6.00 -5.94 -1.25
C LEU A 139 -7.02 -6.73 -0.41
N LYS A 140 -6.68 -7.92 0.10
CA LYS A 140 -7.58 -8.68 1.00
C LYS A 140 -7.92 -7.93 2.29
N LYS A 141 -6.96 -7.19 2.85
CA LYS A 141 -7.23 -6.34 4.02
C LYS A 141 -8.21 -5.22 3.65
N LEU A 142 -8.01 -4.55 2.52
CA LEU A 142 -8.91 -3.50 2.03
C LEU A 142 -10.33 -4.03 1.81
N LEU A 143 -10.47 -5.15 1.09
CA LEU A 143 -11.78 -5.75 0.80
C LEU A 143 -12.51 -6.23 2.06
N LYS A 144 -11.76 -6.68 3.09
CA LYS A 144 -12.34 -7.05 4.39
C LYS A 144 -12.85 -5.84 5.18
N LEU A 145 -12.16 -4.70 5.07
CA LEU A 145 -12.55 -3.47 5.76
C LEU A 145 -13.62 -2.69 4.99
N SER A 146 -13.61 -2.77 3.66
CA SER A 146 -14.55 -2.08 2.79
C SER A 146 -15.87 -2.84 2.65
N LYS A 147 -16.96 -2.12 2.95
CA LYS A 147 -18.33 -2.57 2.71
C LYS A 147 -18.83 -2.20 1.31
N VAL A 148 -18.02 -1.49 0.51
CA VAL A 148 -18.39 -1.02 -0.83
C VAL A 148 -18.01 -2.10 -1.85
N GLY A 149 -18.96 -2.41 -2.75
CA GLY A 149 -18.84 -3.49 -3.74
C GLY A 149 -19.35 -4.82 -3.18
#